data_AF-A0A956LB80-F1
#
_entry.id   AF-A0A956LB80-F1
#
_cell.length_a   1.000
_cell.length_b   1.000
_cell.length_c   1.000
_cell.angle_alpha   90.00
_cell.angle_beta   90.00
_cell.angle_gamma   90.00
#
_symmetry.space_group_name_H-M   'P 1'
#
loop_
_entity.id
_entity.type
_entity.pdbx_description
1 polymer ?
#
loop_
_entity_poly.entity_id
_entity_poly.type
_entity_poly.pdbx_seq_one_letter_code
_entity_poly.pdbx_strand_id
1 'polypeptide(L)'
;MPTPEQLDSILCCQLLVAWAGEKIDEDEPRLGWWDTDMYSEFGGHDLFRRLCPRTTKWAALEIAREAARRTDAAARKRDARRVLSLFHLGFDLDEALADRLAFHKRSGKSPEEVFPEFAALTSEWDQA
;
A
#
# COMPACT_ATOMS: atom_id res chain seq x y z
N MET A 1 2.60 -21.93 8.45
CA MET A 1 1.88 -20.75 7.91
C MET A 1 2.11 -19.58 8.85
N PRO A 2 2.35 -18.35 8.33
CA PRO A 2 2.51 -17.18 9.18
C PRO A 2 1.25 -16.93 10.03
N THR A 3 1.41 -16.35 11.21
CA THR A 3 0.28 -15.95 12.06
C THR A 3 -0.41 -14.70 11.49
N PRO A 4 -1.66 -14.40 11.89
CA PRO A 4 -2.34 -13.17 11.48
C PRO A 4 -1.52 -11.90 11.76
N GLU A 5 -0.82 -11.84 12.88
CA GLU A 5 0.02 -10.70 13.28
C GLU A 5 1.25 -10.58 12.38
N GLN A 6 1.85 -11.70 11.96
CA GLN A 6 2.95 -11.69 11.00
C GLN A 6 2.49 -11.21 9.62
N LEU A 7 1.31 -11.64 9.18
CA LEU A 7 0.69 -11.15 7.94
C LEU A 7 0.41 -9.65 8.03
N ASP A 8 -0.06 -9.17 9.19
CA ASP A 8 -0.31 -7.75 9.44
C ASP A 8 0.96 -6.92 9.35
N SER A 9 2.06 -7.38 9.95
CA SER A 9 3.35 -6.68 9.84
C SER A 9 3.84 -6.61 8.39
N ILE A 10 3.78 -7.72 7.64
CA ILE A 10 4.21 -7.74 6.23
C ILE A 10 3.31 -6.84 5.39
N LEU A 11 2.00 -6.92 5.61
CA LEU A 11 1.02 -6.10 4.90
C LEU A 11 1.23 -4.62 5.20
N CYS A 12 1.45 -4.24 6.46
CA CYS A 12 1.78 -2.86 6.83
C CYS A 12 3.03 -2.37 6.08
N CYS A 13 4.11 -3.15 6.04
CA CYS A 13 5.30 -2.80 5.26
C CYS A 13 4.97 -2.61 3.78
N GLN A 14 4.20 -3.52 3.18
CA GLN A 14 3.78 -3.40 1.77
C GLN A 14 2.99 -2.12 1.52
N LEU A 15 2.00 -1.81 2.36
CA LEU A 15 1.14 -0.63 2.19
C LEU A 15 1.91 0.67 2.44
N LEU A 16 2.80 0.70 3.43
CA LEU A 16 3.60 1.88 3.76
C LEU A 16 4.60 2.19 2.64
N VAL A 17 5.32 1.18 2.17
CA VAL A 17 6.23 1.35 1.02
C VAL A 17 5.44 1.75 -0.22
N ALA A 18 4.28 1.11 -0.47
CA ALA A 18 3.39 1.43 -1.59
C ALA A 18 2.79 2.85 -1.54
N TRP A 19 2.56 3.39 -0.35
CA TRP A 19 2.12 4.77 -0.17
C TRP A 19 3.29 5.76 -0.35
N ALA A 20 4.45 5.46 0.25
CA ALA A 20 5.62 6.34 0.23
C ALA A 20 6.26 6.47 -1.16
N GLY A 21 6.15 5.44 -2.01
CA GLY A 21 6.66 5.51 -3.38
C GLY A 21 5.72 6.16 -4.39
N GLU A 22 4.52 6.58 -4.00
CA GLU A 22 3.66 7.37 -4.90
C GLU A 22 4.36 8.67 -5.32
N LYS A 23 4.03 9.14 -6.51
CA LYS A 23 4.46 10.45 -6.99
C LYS A 23 3.28 11.39 -6.84
N ILE A 24 3.42 12.34 -5.94
CA ILE A 24 2.44 13.43 -5.76
C ILE A 24 3.03 14.72 -6.34
N ASP A 25 2.20 15.77 -6.43
CA ASP A 25 2.62 17.06 -7.00
C ASP A 25 3.85 17.66 -6.28
N GLU A 26 4.52 18.59 -6.96
CA GLU A 26 5.86 19.08 -6.61
C GLU A 26 5.98 19.73 -5.23
N ASP A 27 4.88 20.12 -4.60
CA ASP A 27 4.87 20.86 -3.34
C ASP A 27 4.99 19.96 -2.09
N GLU A 28 4.67 18.66 -2.18
CA GLU A 28 4.78 17.69 -1.06
C GLU A 28 5.40 16.34 -1.52
N PRO A 29 6.55 16.32 -2.20
CA PRO A 29 6.99 15.12 -2.91
C PRO A 29 7.30 13.95 -1.96
N ARG A 30 6.63 12.81 -2.20
CA ARG A 30 7.10 11.52 -1.66
C ARG A 30 8.25 10.98 -2.51
N LEU A 31 8.52 9.66 -2.48
CA LEU A 31 9.69 9.08 -3.13
C LEU A 31 9.58 8.98 -4.66
N GLY A 32 8.36 9.07 -5.22
CA GLY A 32 8.15 9.16 -6.67
C GLY A 32 8.61 7.93 -7.47
N TRP A 33 8.50 6.74 -6.88
CA TRP A 33 8.89 5.47 -7.50
C TRP A 33 7.85 4.92 -8.48
N TRP A 34 6.58 5.31 -8.33
CA TRP A 34 5.53 5.02 -9.30
C TRP A 34 4.65 6.24 -9.53
N ASP A 35 4.15 6.35 -10.76
CA ASP A 35 3.37 7.48 -11.26
C ASP A 35 1.88 7.30 -10.92
N THR A 36 1.59 7.22 -9.63
CA THR A 36 0.23 7.25 -9.10
C THR A 36 0.17 8.18 -7.91
N ASP A 37 -1.00 8.79 -7.71
CA ASP A 37 -1.35 9.54 -6.52
C ASP A 37 -2.78 9.17 -6.10
N MET A 38 -2.92 8.07 -5.37
CA MET A 38 -4.23 7.50 -5.02
C MET A 38 -4.67 7.90 -3.61
N TYR A 39 -3.71 8.17 -2.71
CA TYR A 39 -4.00 8.49 -1.32
C TYR A 39 -4.26 9.99 -1.08
N SER A 40 -3.70 10.89 -1.91
CA SER A 40 -3.91 12.34 -1.80
C SER A 40 -5.37 12.74 -2.01
N GLU A 41 -5.83 13.73 -1.24
CA GLU A 41 -7.15 14.35 -1.38
C GLU A 41 -7.41 14.85 -2.81
N PHE A 42 -6.40 15.47 -3.42
CA PHE A 42 -6.49 16.03 -4.77
C PHE A 42 -6.20 15.00 -5.88
N GLY A 43 -5.77 13.79 -5.50
CA GLY A 43 -5.54 12.66 -6.38
C GLY A 43 -6.74 11.70 -6.46
N GLY A 44 -6.47 10.41 -6.41
CA GLY A 44 -7.48 9.35 -6.51
C GLY A 44 -8.47 9.29 -5.36
N HIS A 45 -8.23 9.99 -4.25
CA HIS A 45 -9.07 9.90 -3.06
C HIS A 45 -10.50 10.39 -3.30
N ASP A 46 -10.73 11.47 -4.05
CA ASP A 46 -12.09 11.95 -4.35
C ASP A 46 -12.89 10.91 -5.15
N LEU A 47 -12.24 10.29 -6.13
CA LEU A 47 -12.87 9.22 -6.92
C LEU A 47 -13.29 8.06 -6.01
N PHE A 48 -12.40 7.59 -5.13
CA PHE A 48 -12.72 6.48 -4.22
C PHE A 48 -13.75 6.85 -3.17
N ARG A 49 -13.79 8.11 -2.72
CA ARG A 49 -14.81 8.60 -1.79
C ARG A 49 -16.20 8.50 -2.40
N ARG A 50 -16.31 8.69 -3.72
CA ARG A 50 -17.57 8.58 -4.47
C ARG A 50 -17.95 7.13 -4.77
N LEU A 51 -16.97 6.29 -5.13
CA LEU A 51 -17.22 4.89 -5.52
C LEU A 51 -17.35 3.94 -4.32
N CYS A 52 -16.55 4.15 -3.29
CA CYS A 52 -16.38 3.23 -2.17
C CYS A 52 -16.29 3.99 -0.83
N PRO A 53 -17.31 4.79 -0.46
CA PRO A 53 -17.23 5.75 0.65
C PRO A 53 -16.86 5.13 2.01
N ARG A 54 -17.21 3.86 2.22
CA ARG A 54 -16.92 3.13 3.47
C ARG A 54 -15.49 2.57 3.54
N THR A 55 -14.82 2.47 2.40
CA THR A 55 -13.50 1.84 2.27
C THR A 55 -12.56 2.69 1.42
N THR A 56 -12.76 4.00 1.38
CA THR A 56 -12.00 4.94 0.53
C THR A 56 -10.50 4.78 0.72
N LYS A 57 -10.03 4.88 1.96
CA LYS A 57 -8.60 4.76 2.30
C LYS A 57 -8.03 3.38 1.95
N TRP A 58 -8.81 2.31 2.21
CA TRP A 58 -8.42 0.96 1.81
C TRP A 58 -8.32 0.80 0.29
N ALA A 59 -9.26 1.37 -0.47
CA ALA A 59 -9.23 1.32 -1.93
C ALA A 59 -8.01 2.08 -2.47
N ALA A 60 -7.71 3.26 -1.92
CA ALA A 60 -6.51 4.01 -2.28
C ALA A 60 -5.22 3.20 -2.03
N LEU A 61 -5.05 2.62 -0.84
CA LEU A 61 -3.87 1.83 -0.49
C LEU A 61 -3.76 0.53 -1.30
N GLU A 62 -4.89 -0.10 -1.64
CA GLU A 62 -4.91 -1.30 -2.48
C GLU A 62 -4.41 -1.00 -3.90
N ILE A 63 -4.79 0.14 -4.48
CA ILE A 63 -4.27 0.57 -5.78
C ILE A 63 -2.80 0.99 -5.69
N ALA A 64 -2.40 1.71 -4.65
CA ALA A 64 -1.00 2.04 -4.42
C ALA A 64 -0.15 0.76 -4.33
N ARG A 65 -0.61 -0.27 -3.60
CA ARG A 65 0.04 -1.58 -3.51
C ARG A 65 0.11 -2.29 -4.85
N GLU A 66 -0.92 -2.20 -5.68
CA GLU A 66 -0.91 -2.77 -7.02
C GLU A 66 0.08 -2.06 -7.95
N ALA A 67 0.20 -0.72 -7.85
CA ALA A 67 1.24 0.03 -8.58
C ALA A 67 2.64 -0.45 -8.19
N ALA A 68 2.90 -0.58 -6.88
CA ALA A 68 4.16 -1.11 -6.36
C ALA A 68 4.44 -2.56 -6.83
N ARG A 69 3.42 -3.44 -6.83
CA ARG A 69 3.54 -4.82 -7.36
C ARG A 69 3.91 -4.85 -8.84
N ARG A 70 3.33 -3.96 -9.65
CA ARG A 70 3.63 -3.88 -11.10
C ARG A 70 5.05 -3.38 -11.36
N THR A 71 5.47 -2.35 -10.63
CA THR A 71 6.83 -1.81 -10.71
C THR A 71 7.86 -2.85 -10.28
N ASP A 72 7.62 -3.55 -9.17
CA ASP A 72 8.44 -4.67 -8.71
C ASP A 72 8.53 -5.79 -9.76
N ALA A 73 7.39 -6.22 -10.31
CA ALA A 73 7.35 -7.27 -11.31
C ALA A 73 8.14 -6.89 -12.57
N ALA A 74 8.09 -5.62 -12.99
CA ALA A 74 8.90 -5.12 -14.10
C ALA A 74 10.41 -5.14 -13.77
N ALA A 75 10.79 -4.75 -12.55
CA ALA A 75 12.18 -4.81 -12.10
C ALA A 75 12.71 -6.24 -12.04
N ARG A 76 11.93 -7.19 -11.51
CA ARG A 76 12.30 -8.62 -11.45
C ARG A 76 12.39 -9.27 -12.82
N LYS A 77 11.57 -8.88 -13.80
CA LYS A 77 11.71 -9.36 -15.18
C LYS A 77 13.07 -8.99 -15.79
N ARG A 78 13.64 -7.85 -15.38
CA ARG A 78 14.95 -7.38 -15.86
C ARG A 78 16.11 -8.13 -15.20
N ASP A 79 16.04 -8.42 -13.91
CA ASP A 79 17.09 -9.16 -13.19
C ASP A 79 16.53 -9.96 -11.99
N ALA A 80 15.96 -11.14 -12.28
CA ALA A 80 15.24 -11.94 -11.28
C ALA A 80 16.13 -12.49 -10.15
N ARG A 81 17.45 -12.59 -10.35
CA ARG A 81 18.37 -13.22 -9.38
C ARG A 81 18.98 -12.23 -8.39
N ARG A 82 18.79 -10.92 -8.58
CA ARG A 82 19.41 -9.87 -7.75
C ARG A 82 18.43 -9.01 -6.98
N VAL A 83 17.12 -9.25 -7.12
CA VAL A 83 16.09 -8.43 -6.50
C VAL A 83 15.43 -9.20 -5.37
N LEU A 84 15.68 -8.77 -4.14
CA LEU A 84 14.84 -9.12 -3.00
C LEU A 84 13.53 -8.31 -3.12
N SER A 85 12.39 -8.99 -3.14
CA SER A 85 11.10 -8.35 -3.33
C SER A 85 10.28 -8.34 -2.05
N LEU A 86 9.70 -7.18 -1.73
CA LEU A 86 8.65 -7.06 -0.72
C LEU A 86 7.26 -7.42 -1.29
N PHE A 87 7.10 -7.39 -2.61
CA PHE A 87 5.82 -7.46 -3.32
C PHE A 87 5.59 -8.80 -4.03
N HIS A 88 6.56 -9.71 -3.98
CA HIS A 88 6.50 -11.06 -4.51
C HIS A 88 7.19 -12.03 -3.56
N LEU A 89 6.40 -12.60 -2.63
CA LEU A 89 6.91 -13.45 -1.55
C LEU A 89 6.63 -14.95 -1.77
N GLY A 90 6.09 -15.30 -2.93
CA GLY A 90 5.64 -16.65 -3.26
C GLY A 90 4.12 -16.79 -3.16
N PHE A 91 3.56 -17.76 -3.89
CA PHE A 91 2.10 -17.89 -4.09
C PHE A 91 1.32 -17.95 -2.77
N ASP A 92 1.66 -18.89 -1.88
CA ASP A 92 0.91 -19.12 -0.63
C ASP A 92 0.87 -17.87 0.26
N LEU A 93 2.00 -17.14 0.35
CA LEU A 93 2.10 -15.95 1.18
C LEU A 93 1.41 -14.74 0.52
N ASP A 94 1.55 -14.59 -0.79
CA ASP A 94 0.86 -13.54 -1.54
C ASP A 94 -0.67 -13.70 -1.46
N GLU A 95 -1.18 -14.93 -1.53
CA GLU A 95 -2.61 -15.24 -1.37
C GLU A 95 -3.09 -14.94 0.06
N ALA A 96 -2.35 -15.40 1.08
CA ALA A 96 -2.67 -15.11 2.47
C ALA A 96 -2.68 -13.60 2.77
N LEU A 97 -1.79 -12.82 2.17
CA LEU A 97 -1.76 -11.36 2.30
C LEU A 97 -2.95 -10.70 1.59
N ALA A 98 -3.37 -11.21 0.44
CA ALA A 98 -4.56 -10.71 -0.26
C ALA A 98 -5.83 -10.95 0.56
N ASP A 99 -5.97 -12.16 1.12
CA ASP A 99 -7.08 -12.49 2.02
C ASP A 99 -7.05 -11.63 3.29
N ARG A 100 -5.87 -11.39 3.86
CA ARG A 100 -5.70 -10.55 5.05
C ARG A 100 -6.07 -9.08 4.78
N LEU A 101 -5.68 -8.54 3.64
CA LEU A 101 -6.08 -7.20 3.20
C LEU A 101 -7.61 -7.10 3.05
N ALA A 102 -8.22 -8.10 2.41
CA ALA A 102 -9.66 -8.15 2.21
C ALA A 102 -10.42 -8.27 3.55
N PHE A 103 -9.87 -9.01 4.51
CA PHE A 103 -10.39 -9.08 5.89
C PHE A 103 -10.41 -7.70 6.54
N HIS A 104 -9.28 -6.97 6.53
CA HIS A 104 -9.19 -5.64 7.17
C HIS A 104 -10.09 -4.61 6.49
N LYS A 105 -10.12 -4.59 5.17
CA LYS A 105 -11.01 -3.72 4.38
C LYS A 105 -12.49 -3.90 4.74
N ARG A 106 -12.91 -5.12 5.09
CA ARG A 106 -14.29 -5.44 5.50
C ARG A 106 -14.54 -5.26 7.00
N SER A 107 -13.51 -5.08 7.81
CA SER A 107 -13.63 -4.97 9.28
C SER A 107 -14.38 -3.72 9.75
N GLY A 108 -14.48 -2.70 8.90
CA GLY A 108 -15.05 -1.40 9.24
C GLY A 108 -14.08 -0.45 9.96
N LYS A 109 -12.86 -0.91 10.27
CA LYS A 109 -11.77 -0.08 10.79
C LYS A 109 -11.00 0.59 9.65
N SER A 110 -10.46 1.77 9.90
CA SER A 110 -9.55 2.44 8.96
C SER A 110 -8.16 1.78 8.93
N PRO A 111 -7.34 2.04 7.91
CA PRO A 111 -5.95 1.58 7.89
C PRO A 111 -5.16 2.05 9.12
N GLU A 112 -5.38 3.29 9.58
CA GLU A 112 -4.70 3.86 10.74
C GLU A 112 -5.09 3.18 12.06
N GLU A 113 -6.34 2.74 12.19
CA GLU A 113 -6.79 1.96 13.36
C GLU A 113 -6.24 0.54 13.36
N VAL A 114 -6.00 -0.04 12.18
CA VAL A 114 -5.47 -1.41 12.03
C VAL A 114 -3.95 -1.43 12.14
N PHE A 115 -3.28 -0.42 11.58
CA PHE A 115 -1.82 -0.28 11.53
C PHE A 115 -1.39 1.06 12.16
N PRO A 116 -1.26 1.13 13.49
CA PRO A 116 -0.87 2.36 14.17
C PRO A 116 0.48 2.92 13.70
N GLU A 117 1.43 2.05 13.35
CA GLU A 117 2.73 2.42 12.80
C GLU A 117 2.63 3.10 11.43
N PHE A 118 1.63 2.75 10.61
CA PHE A 118 1.35 3.43 9.35
C PHE A 118 0.90 4.86 9.64
N ALA A 119 -0.04 5.04 10.57
CA ALA A 119 -0.56 6.36 10.94
C ALA A 119 0.54 7.30 11.47
N ALA A 120 1.42 6.78 12.33
CA ALA A 120 2.54 7.54 12.88
C ALA A 120 3.46 8.06 11.77
N LEU A 121 3.92 7.16 10.88
CA LEU A 121 4.87 7.51 9.82
C LEU A 121 4.26 8.42 8.75
N THR A 122 3.03 8.20 8.32
CA THR A 122 2.38 9.10 7.35
C THR A 122 2.20 10.49 7.93
N SER A 123 1.84 10.58 9.22
CA SER A 123 1.63 11.89 9.87
C SER A 123 2.90 12.71 10.06
N GLU A 124 4.05 12.05 10.27
CA GLU A 124 5.36 12.72 10.37
C GLU A 124 5.85 13.21 9.02
N TRP A 125 5.59 12.44 7.96
CA TRP A 125 6.04 12.78 6.60
C TRP A 125 5.23 13.94 6.00
N ASP A 126 3.91 13.92 6.15
CA ASP A 126 3.02 14.96 5.61
C ASP A 126 3.17 16.30 6.38
N GLN A 127 3.99 16.37 7.43
CA GLN A 127 4.33 17.60 8.15
C GLN A 127 5.66 18.25 7.72
N ALA A 128 6.44 17.59 6.86
CA ALA A 128 7.78 18.02 6.45
C ALA A 128 7.76 18.80 5.13
#